data_AF-A0A200Q1L5-F1
#
_entry.id   AF-A0A200Q1L5-F1
#
_cell.length_a   1.000
_cell.length_b   1.000
_cell.length_c   1.000
_cell.angle_alpha   90.00
_cell.angle_beta   90.00
_cell.angle_gamma   90.00
#
_symmetry.space_group_name_H-M   'P 1'
#
loop_
_entity.id
_entity.type
_entity.pdbx_description
1 polymer ?
#
loop_
_entity_poly.entity_id
_entity_poly.type
_entity_poly.pdbx_seq_one_letter_code
_entity_poly.pdbx_strand_id
1 'polypeptide(L)'
;MKHIVKILTLLVAITAFWIGLLETSIVPRKQTWLLPVYFIVSLGCYGLLMVGVGLMRFPTCPQEAQLLQKDIVEAKEFLKQRGVDVSSD
;
A
#
# COMPACT_ATOMS: atom_id res chain seq x y z
N MET A 1 -31.30 -6.04 4.13
CA MET A 1 -31.78 -5.13 3.06
C MET A 1 -31.09 -3.76 3.04
N LYS A 2 -30.90 -3.08 4.18
CA LYS A 2 -30.28 -1.73 4.23
C LYS A 2 -28.86 -1.64 3.63
N HIS A 3 -28.04 -2.69 3.79
CA HIS A 3 -26.69 -2.74 3.22
C HIS A 3 -26.70 -2.89 1.71
N ILE A 4 -27.63 -3.68 1.16
CA ILE A 4 -27.77 -3.88 -0.29
C ILE A 4 -28.17 -2.56 -0.96
N VAL A 5 -29.10 -1.82 -0.36
CA VAL A 5 -29.50 -0.50 -0.87
C VAL A 5 -28.33 0.49 -0.83
N LYS A 6 -27.53 0.50 0.25
CA LYS A 6 -26.32 1.34 0.33
C LYS A 6 -25.31 1.01 -0.77
N ILE A 7 -25.04 -0.27 -1.00
CA ILE A 7 -24.12 -0.72 -2.05
C ILE A 7 -24.67 -0.34 -3.42
N LEU A 8 -25.96 -0.53 -3.66
CA LEU A 8 -26.62 -0.17 -4.91
C LEU A 8 -26.57 1.35 -5.14
N THR A 9 -26.84 2.17 -4.12
CA THR A 9 -26.74 3.64 -4.25
C THR A 9 -25.31 4.12 -4.51
N LEU A 10 -24.31 3.48 -3.89
CA LEU A 10 -22.91 3.75 -4.18
C LEU A 10 -22.55 3.39 -5.61
N LEU A 11 -23.00 2.23 -6.08
CA LEU A 11 -22.74 1.76 -7.43
C LEU A 11 -23.40 2.70 -8.47
N VAL A 12 -24.65 3.11 -8.22
CA VAL A 12 -25.35 4.10 -9.05
C VAL A 12 -24.63 5.44 -9.05
N ALA A 13 -24.20 5.95 -7.89
CA ALA A 13 -23.47 7.21 -7.79
C ALA A 13 -22.13 7.16 -8.54
N ILE A 14 -21.39 6.05 -8.43
CA ILE A 14 -20.14 5.83 -9.16
C ILE A 14 -20.39 5.79 -10.66
N THR A 15 -21.44 5.09 -11.12
CA THR A 15 -21.78 5.06 -12.56
C THR A 15 -22.24 6.42 -13.08
N ALA A 16 -23.04 7.17 -12.33
CA ALA A 16 -23.51 8.49 -12.71
C ALA A 16 -22.36 9.50 -12.75
N PHE A 17 -21.42 9.41 -11.80
CA PHE A 17 -20.19 10.20 -11.80
C PHE A 17 -19.32 9.88 -13.02
N TRP A 18 -19.19 8.59 -13.36
CA TRP A 18 -18.49 8.14 -14.55
C TRP A 18 -19.11 8.68 -15.85
N ILE A 19 -20.44 8.62 -15.96
CA ILE A 19 -21.19 9.11 -17.13
C ILE A 19 -21.12 10.64 -17.21
N GLY A 20 -21.21 11.35 -16.07
CA GLY A 20 -21.06 12.80 -16.02
C GLY A 20 -19.67 13.26 -16.44
N LEU A 21 -18.61 12.53 -16.05
CA LEU A 21 -17.24 12.79 -16.51
C LEU A 21 -17.07 12.50 -18.02
N LEU A 22 -17.84 11.54 -18.53
CA LEU A 22 -17.86 11.17 -19.94
C LEU A 22 -18.55 12.23 -20.81
N GLU A 23 -19.63 12.83 -20.31
CA GLU A 23 -20.38 13.90 -20.98
C GLU A 23 -19.61 15.22 -20.99
N THR A 24 -18.82 15.52 -19.94
CA THR A 24 -17.97 16.74 -19.90
C THR A 24 -16.76 16.63 -20.80
N SER A 25 -16.31 15.41 -21.11
CA SER A 25 -15.23 15.17 -22.05
C SER A 25 -15.83 15.02 -23.46
N ILE A 26 -15.55 15.98 -24.34
CA ILE A 26 -16.06 16.09 -25.72
C ILE A 26 -15.42 15.01 -26.63
N VAL A 27 -15.36 13.78 -26.15
CA VAL A 27 -14.49 12.71 -26.64
C VAL A 27 -15.25 11.90 -27.70
N PRO A 28 -14.67 11.68 -28.87
CA PRO A 28 -15.30 10.89 -29.92
C PRO A 28 -15.60 9.47 -29.41
N ARG A 29 -16.80 8.99 -29.73
CA ARG A 29 -17.45 7.73 -29.30
C ARG A 29 -16.61 6.45 -29.43
N LYS A 30 -15.50 6.49 -30.18
CA LYS A 30 -14.51 5.40 -30.29
C LYS A 30 -13.53 5.33 -29.11
N GLN A 31 -13.19 6.46 -28.50
CA GLN A 31 -12.19 6.53 -27.42
C GLN A 31 -12.81 6.33 -26.02
N THR A 32 -14.14 6.45 -25.93
CA THR A 32 -14.94 6.22 -24.72
C THR A 32 -14.67 4.87 -24.06
N TRP A 33 -14.37 3.82 -24.86
CA TRP A 33 -14.05 2.48 -24.35
C TRP A 33 -12.64 2.37 -23.75
N LEU A 34 -11.69 3.20 -24.21
CA LEU A 34 -10.32 3.20 -23.69
C LEU A 34 -10.18 3.99 -22.39
N LEU A 35 -11.05 4.97 -22.15
CA LEU A 35 -11.02 5.82 -20.95
C LEU A 35 -10.98 5.02 -19.63
N PRO A 36 -11.81 3.98 -19.41
CA PRO A 36 -11.75 3.19 -18.17
C PRO A 36 -10.44 2.42 -18.04
N VAL A 37 -9.90 1.93 -19.15
CA VAL A 37 -8.60 1.23 -19.15
C VAL A 37 -7.48 2.21 -18.76
N TYR A 38 -7.47 3.41 -19.33
CA TYR A 38 -6.49 4.44 -18.95
C TYR A 38 -6.61 4.85 -17.48
N PHE A 39 -7.83 4.93 -16.95
CA PHE A 39 -8.05 5.26 -15.55
C PHE A 39 -7.52 4.16 -14.61
N ILE A 40 -7.77 2.89 -14.94
CA ILE A 40 -7.24 1.75 -14.17
C ILE A 40 -5.71 1.72 -14.22
N VAL A 41 -5.11 1.92 -15.40
CA VAL A 41 -3.65 1.92 -15.57
C VAL A 41 -3.02 3.10 -14.81
N SER A 42 -3.61 4.29 -14.88
CA SER A 42 -3.16 5.47 -14.14
C SER A 42 -3.24 5.26 -12.63
N LEU A 43 -4.37 4.73 -12.13
CA LEU A 43 -4.54 4.38 -10.72
C LEU A 43 -3.54 3.31 -10.27
N GLY A 44 -3.28 2.29 -11.09
CA GLY A 44 -2.28 1.27 -10.82
C GLY A 44 -0.87 1.86 -10.70
N CYS A 45 -0.50 2.75 -11.61
CA CYS A 45 0.78 3.47 -11.57
C CYS A 45 0.90 4.35 -10.32
N TYR A 46 -0.16 5.10 -9.98
CA TYR A 46 -0.22 5.90 -8.75
C TYR A 46 -0.06 5.04 -7.49
N GLY A 47 -0.74 3.89 -7.44
CA GLY A 47 -0.63 2.95 -6.33
C GLY A 47 0.80 2.40 -6.16
N LEU A 48 1.42 1.99 -7.27
CA LEU A 48 2.82 1.54 -7.27
C LEU A 48 3.78 2.63 -6.79
N LEU A 49 3.60 3.87 -7.24
CA LEU A 49 4.40 5.00 -6.78
C LEU A 49 4.23 5.27 -5.29
N MET A 50 3.00 5.24 -4.78
CA MET A 50 2.73 5.43 -3.34
C MET A 50 3.38 4.33 -2.50
N VAL A 51 3.31 3.07 -2.93
CA VAL A 51 3.99 1.96 -2.26
C VAL A 51 5.51 2.12 -2.34
N GLY A 52 6.04 2.48 -3.50
CA GLY A 52 7.47 2.71 -3.70
C GLY A 52 8.02 3.83 -2.81
N VAL A 53 7.32 4.97 -2.74
CA VAL A 53 7.65 6.07 -1.83
C VAL A 53 7.55 5.61 -0.37
N GLY A 54 6.53 4.84 -0.02
CA GLY A 54 6.38 4.27 1.33
C GLY A 54 7.57 3.37 1.72
N LEU A 55 8.08 2.57 0.79
CA LEU A 55 9.26 1.73 1.00
C LEU A 55 10.56 2.55 1.07
N MET A 56 10.73 3.57 0.23
CA MET A 56 11.89 4.46 0.30
C MET A 56 11.91 5.30 1.58
N ARG A 57 10.73 5.66 2.08
CA ARG A 57 10.54 6.49 3.26
C ARG A 57 10.24 5.67 4.50
N PHE A 58 10.36 4.35 4.42
CA PHE A 58 10.25 3.48 5.57
C PHE A 58 11.27 3.97 6.59
N PRO A 59 10.85 4.39 7.81
CA PRO A 59 11.77 4.86 8.81
C PRO A 59 12.60 3.66 9.27
N THR A 60 13.67 3.37 8.55
CA THR A 60 14.76 2.57 9.10
C THR A 60 15.27 3.43 10.24
N CYS A 61 15.06 3.00 11.48
CA CYS A 61 15.68 3.59 12.65
C CYS A 61 17.06 2.92 12.81
N PRO A 62 18.12 3.41 12.11
CA PRO A 62 19.42 2.73 12.14
C PRO A 62 19.99 2.66 13.56
N GLN A 63 19.68 3.67 14.37
CA GLN A 63 20.12 3.76 15.76
C GLN A 63 19.44 2.71 16.65
N GLU A 64 18.14 2.45 16.47
CA GLU A 64 17.42 1.42 17.23
C GLU A 64 17.85 0.01 16.82
N ALA A 65 18.11 -0.22 15.52
CA ALA A 65 18.68 -1.48 15.06
C ALA A 65 20.07 -1.73 15.68
N GLN A 66 20.91 -0.69 15.83
CA GLN A 66 22.20 -0.81 16.48
C GLN A 66 22.10 -1.04 17.99
N LEU A 67 21.17 -0.37 18.68
CA LEU A 67 20.93 -0.60 20.11
C LEU A 67 20.43 -2.04 20.35
N LEU A 68 19.47 -2.50 19.56
CA LEU A 68 18.97 -3.87 19.64
C LEU A 68 20.08 -4.91 19.42
N GLN A 69 20.99 -4.68 18.48
CA GLN A 69 22.13 -5.57 18.26
C GLN A 69 23.07 -5.61 19.48
N LYS A 70 23.29 -4.47 20.16
CA LYS A 70 24.08 -4.45 21.40
C LYS A 70 23.40 -5.25 22.51
N ASP A 71 22.10 -5.07 22.70
CA ASP A 71 21.32 -5.79 23.71
C ASP A 71 21.35 -7.31 23.44
N ILE A 72 21.30 -7.73 22.17
CA ILE A 72 21.43 -9.14 21.78
C ILE A 72 22.81 -9.69 22.15
N VAL A 73 23.89 -8.95 21.90
CA VAL A 73 25.25 -9.38 22.26
C VAL A 73 25.41 -9.50 23.77
N GLU A 74 24.93 -8.51 24.53
CA GLU A 74 25.00 -8.52 26.00
C GLU A 74 24.20 -9.68 26.58
N ALA A 75 22.99 -9.93 26.08
CA ALA A 75 22.19 -11.09 26.49
C ALA A 75 22.90 -12.42 26.16
N LYS A 76 23.56 -12.52 25.01
CA LYS A 76 24.36 -13.69 24.63
C LYS A 76 25.51 -13.94 25.59
N GLU A 77 26.25 -12.90 25.97
CA GLU A 77 27.35 -13.01 26.94
C GLU A 77 26.85 -13.41 28.32
N PHE A 78 25.75 -12.82 28.79
CA PHE A 78 25.15 -13.16 30.08
C PHE A 78 24.72 -14.63 30.15
N LEU A 79 24.13 -15.16 29.07
CA LEU A 79 23.76 -16.57 28.98
C LEU A 79 24.98 -17.50 28.90
N LYS A 80 26.03 -17.08 28.19
CA LYS A 80 27.31 -17.83 28.13
C LYS A 80 27.98 -17.92 29.50
N GLN A 81 27.96 -16.84 30.29
CA GLN A 81 28.43 -16.86 31.68
C GLN A 81 27.64 -17.82 32.57
N ARG A 82 26.35 -18.05 32.25
CA ARG A 82 25.47 -19.01 32.92
C ARG A 82 25.62 -20.45 32.38
N GLY A 83 26.52 -20.69 31.43
CA GLY A 83 26.79 -22.01 30.85
C GLY A 83 25.84 -22.42 29.71
N VAL A 84 25.05 -21.48 29.17
CA VAL A 84 24.15 -21.72 28.04
C VAL A 84 24.80 -21.21 26.76
N ASP A 85 25.13 -22.10 25.83
CA ASP A 85 25.64 -21.71 24.51
C ASP A 85 24.48 -21.36 23.58
N VAL A 86 24.55 -20.16 22.98
CA VAL A 86 23.52 -19.60 22.09
C VAL A 86 24.13 -19.31 20.71
N SER A 87 25.26 -19.92 20.37
CA SER A 87 25.85 -19.83 19.03
C SER A 87 24.96 -20.57 18.03
N SER A 88 23.99 -19.86 17.45
CA SER A 88 23.40 -20.26 16.16
C SER A 88 24.40 -19.86 15.06
N ASP A 89 24.84 -20.85 14.28
CA ASP A 89 25.58 -20.69 13.01
C ASP A 89 24.83 -19.81 12.00
#